data_AF-A0A956ZV39-F1
#
_entry.id   AF-A0A956ZV39-F1
#
_cell.length_a   1.000
_cell.length_b   1.000
_cell.length_c   1.000
_cell.angle_alpha   90.00
_cell.angle_beta   90.00
_cell.angle_gamma   90.00
#
_symmetry.space_group_name_H-M   'P 1'
#
loop_
_entity.id
_entity.type
_entity.pdbx_description
1 polymer ?
#
loop_
_entity_poly.entity_id
_entity_poly.type
_entity_poly.pdbx_seq_one_letter_code
_entity_poly.pdbx_strand_id
1 'polypeptide(L)' 'MSPEILQLFFRLGMFVTLTALFLVFAVPKGSAEFVISVLSLAIGVVLLGLVLLLSFFSRK' A
#
# COMPACT_ATOMS: atom_id res chain seq x y z
N MET A 1 1.24 10.95 -17.86
CA MET A 1 0.63 9.65 -17.51
C MET A 1 -0.84 9.74 -17.83
N SER A 2 -1.40 8.77 -18.57
CA SER A 2 -2.84 8.78 -18.80
C SER A 2 -3.58 8.50 -17.47
N PRO A 3 -4.76 9.10 -17.22
CA PRO A 3 -5.50 8.92 -15.97
C PRO A 3 -5.79 7.45 -15.64
N GLU A 4 -5.96 6.61 -16.68
CA GLU A 4 -6.24 5.18 -16.53
C GLU A 4 -5.06 4.43 -15.91
N ILE A 5 -3.83 4.80 -16.29
CA ILE A 5 -2.60 4.20 -15.75
C ILE A 5 -2.48 4.50 -14.25
N LEU A 6 -2.76 5.74 -13.84
CA LEU A 6 -2.70 6.14 -12.43
C LEU A 6 -3.73 5.37 -11.59
N GLN A 7 -4.96 5.21 -12.08
CA GLN A 7 -6.00 4.44 -11.40
C GLN A 7 -5.64 2.96 -11.27
N LEU A 8 -5.03 2.37 -12.31
CA LEU A 8 -4.56 1.00 -12.28
C LEU A 8 -3.47 0.82 -11.22
N PHE A 9 -2.46 1.70 -11.18
CA PHE A 9 -1.41 1.66 -10.16
C PHE A 9 -1.96 1.84 -8.75
N PHE A 10 -2.95 2.73 -8.56
CA PHE A 10 -3.60 2.90 -7.26
C PHE A 10 -4.33 1.62 -6.81
N ARG A 11 -5.05 0.96 -7.72
CA ARG A 11 -5.71 -0.33 -7.43
C ARG A 11 -4.71 -1.43 -7.09
N LEU A 12 -3.60 -1.52 -7.83
CA LEU A 12 -2.53 -2.47 -7.53
C LEU A 12 -1.88 -2.17 -6.17
N GLY A 13 -1.59 -0.91 -5.87
CA GLY A 13 -1.06 -0.48 -4.58
C GLY A 13 -1.99 -0.80 -3.41
N MET A 14 -3.29 -0.55 -3.57
CA MET A 14 -4.33 -0.97 -2.61
C MET A 14 -4.32 -2.49 -2.38
N PHE A 15 -4.30 -3.27 -3.46
CA PHE A 15 -4.29 -4.73 -3.37
C PHE A 15 -3.05 -5.24 -2.62
N VAL A 16 -1.86 -4.79 -3.00
CA VAL A 16 -0.60 -5.17 -2.35
C VAL A 16 -0.59 -4.79 -0.87
N THR A 17 -1.09 -3.59 -0.53
CA THR A 17 -1.15 -3.13 0.86
C THR A 17 -2.09 -4.00 1.70
N LEU A 18 -3.25 -4.37 1.16
CA LEU A 18 -4.20 -5.26 1.83
C LEU A 18 -3.64 -6.69 2.00
N THR A 19 -2.96 -7.21 0.99
CA THR A 19 -2.29 -8.52 1.07
C THR A 19 -1.16 -8.49 2.11
N ALA A 20 -0.35 -7.44 2.13
CA ALA A 20 0.70 -7.27 3.13
C ALA A 20 0.10 -7.18 4.55
N LEU A 21 -1.03 -6.47 4.72
CA LEU A 21 -1.74 -6.40 6.00
C LEU A 21 -2.19 -7.79 6.45
N PHE A 22 -2.76 -8.59 5.55
CA PHE A 22 -3.16 -9.96 5.83
C PHE A 22 -1.96 -10.84 6.22
N LEU A 23 -0.86 -10.75 5.47
CA LEU A 23 0.37 -11.51 5.75
C LEU A 23 0.99 -11.16 7.10
N VAL A 24 0.92 -9.90 7.55
CA VAL A 24 1.38 -9.52 8.89
C VAL A 24 0.64 -10.28 9.99
N PHE A 25 -0.63 -10.64 9.81
CA PHE A 25 -1.37 -11.44 10.79
C PHE A 25 -1.21 -12.96 10.60
N ALA A 26 -0.91 -13.42 9.39
CA ALA A 26 -0.81 -14.84 9.07
C ALA A 26 0.61 -15.42 9.24
N VAL A 27 1.65 -14.61 9.04
CA VAL A 27 3.05 -15.07 9.03
C VAL A 27 3.63 -15.12 10.46
N PRO A 28 4.40 -16.17 10.80
CA PRO A 28 5.08 -16.26 12.09
C PRO A 28 6.05 -15.09 12.33
N LYS A 29 5.95 -14.42 13.49
CA LYS A 29 6.72 -13.21 13.84
C LYS A 29 8.25 -13.38 13.91
N GLY A 30 8.74 -14.62 13.83
CA GLY A 30 10.16 -14.95 13.84
C GLY A 30 10.79 -15.13 12.46
N SER A 31 10.02 -15.04 11.37
CA SER A 31 10.55 -15.23 10.01
C SER A 31 10.94 -13.91 9.35
N ALA A 32 11.89 -13.98 8.40
CA ALA A 32 12.25 -12.84 7.57
C ALA A 32 11.05 -12.31 6.75
N GLU A 33 10.11 -13.20 6.40
CA GLU A 33 8.89 -12.86 5.66
C GLU A 33 7.97 -11.92 6.45
N PHE A 34 7.93 -12.03 7.79
CA PHE A 34 7.18 -11.12 8.64
C PHE A 34 7.74 -9.70 8.53
N VAL A 35 9.06 -9.54 8.61
CA VAL A 35 9.74 -8.23 8.49
C VAL A 35 9.47 -7.60 7.13
N ILE A 36 9.59 -8.39 6.05
CA ILE A 36 9.30 -7.93 4.69
C ILE A 36 7.84 -7.51 4.56
N SER A 37 6.91 -8.27 5.14
CA SER A 37 5.47 -7.97 5.10
C SER A 37 5.15 -6.67 5.85
N VAL A 38 5.75 -6.44 7.02
CA VAL A 38 5.59 -5.20 7.80
C VAL A 38 6.15 -3.99 7.05
N LEU A 39 7.36 -4.10 6.49
CA LEU A 39 7.97 -3.02 5.72
C LEU A 39 7.17 -2.70 4.45
N SER A 40 6.72 -3.72 3.73
CA SER A 40 5.90 -3.55 2.53
C SER A 40 4.56 -2.90 2.86
N LEU A 41 3.93 -3.31 3.97
CA LEU A 41 2.72 -2.68 4.48
C LEU A 41 2.95 -1.20 4.81
N ALA A 42 4.03 -0.87 5.52
CA ALA A 42 4.35 0.50 5.87
C ALA A 42 4.54 1.39 4.63
N ILE A 43 5.28 0.91 3.62
CA ILE A 43 5.48 1.62 2.36
C ILE A 43 4.14 1.81 1.63
N GLY A 44 3.34 0.74 1.54
CA GLY A 44 2.02 0.79 0.90
C GLY A 44 1.08 1.80 1.55
N VAL A 45 1.00 1.81 2.88
CA VAL A 45 0.19 2.76 3.66
C VAL A 45 0.68 4.20 3.46
N VAL A 46 2.00 4.45 3.49
CA VAL A 46 2.56 5.79 3.27
C VAL A 46 2.24 6.29 1.86
N LEU A 47 2.43 5.47 0.83
CA LEU A 47 2.16 5.85 -0.55
C LEU A 47 0.67 6.09 -0.80
N LEU A 48 -0.21 5.21 -0.34
CA LEU A 48 -1.66 5.41 -0.45
C LEU A 48 -2.11 6.64 0.34
N GLY A 49 -1.55 6.86 1.53
CA GLY A 49 -1.77 8.04 2.33
C GLY A 49 -1.38 9.31 1.59
N LEU A 50 -0.21 9.35 0.95
CA LEU A 50 0.23 10.48 0.13
C LEU A 50 -0.70 10.73 -1.06
N VAL A 51 -1.12 9.69 -1.78
CA VAL A 51 -2.06 9.84 -2.90
C VAL A 51 -3.40 10.39 -2.43
N LEU A 52 -3.92 9.90 -1.31
CA LEU A 52 -5.15 10.42 -0.70
C LEU A 52 -5.00 11.88 -0.26
N LEU A 53 -3.87 12.23 0.35
CA LEU A 53 -3.58 13.58 0.83
C LEU A 53 -3.46 14.56 -0.35
N LEU A 54 -2.74 14.19 -1.40
CA LEU A 54 -2.63 14.99 -2.63
C LEU A 54 -3.97 15.13 -3.35
N SER A 55 -4.75 14.05 -3.44
CA SER A 55 -6.10 14.07 -4.02
C SER A 55 -7.05 14.98 -3.23
N PHE A 56 -6.96 14.94 -1.90
CA PHE A 56 -7.73 15.80 -1.01
C PHE A 56 -7.32 17.27 -1.16
N PHE A 57 -6.02 17.55 -1.25
CA PHE A 57 -5.50 18.91 -1.40
C PHE A 57 -5.82 19.49 -2.78
N SER A 58 -5.78 18.67 -3.85
CA SER A 58 -6.10 19.10 -5.21
C SER A 58 -7.60 19.32 -5.47
N ARG A 59 -8.48 18.80 -4.61
CA ARG A 59 -9.94 19.04 -4.68
C ARG A 59 -10.36 20.35 -4.00
N LYS A 60 -9.46 21.01 -3.29
CA LYS A 60 -9.70 22.27 -2.57
C LYS A 60 -9.20 23.45 -3.40
#